data_AF-A0A2N3Y1B1-F1
#
_entry.id   AF-A0A2N3Y1B1-F1
#
_cell.length_a   1.000
_cell.length_b   1.000
_cell.length_c   1.000
_cell.angle_alpha   90.00
_cell.angle_beta   90.00
_cell.angle_gamma   90.00
#
_symmetry.space_group_name_H-M   'P 1'
#
loop_
_entity.id
_entity.type
_entity.pdbx_description
1 polymer ?
#
loop_
_entity_poly.entity_id
_entity_poly.type
_entity_poly.pdbx_seq_one_letter_code
_entity_poly.pdbx_strand_id
1 'polypeptide(L)'
;MNDSGADVLNDQEVQLTPAMDIEEIIRGLADHDQERQRPEAGLAWFFLHEPHEDAPTLTLGVRGTIGSLMWFDATSALVPADGTNTEYVDYFTIDGHMMVMSPHAELPIARVHEALREFARTQQRPTCIDWTSKPKPRGA
;
A
#
# COMPACT_ATOMS: atom_id res chain seq x y z
N MET A 1 -2.60 26.96 -0.55
CA MET A 1 -3.30 25.97 -1.40
C MET A 1 -3.42 24.75 -0.52
N ASN A 2 -4.64 24.45 -0.07
CA ASN A 2 -4.91 23.21 0.65
C ASN A 2 -5.09 22.17 -0.46
N ASP A 3 -4.04 21.41 -0.78
CA ASP A 3 -4.24 20.14 -1.45
C ASP A 3 -5.08 19.31 -0.49
N SER A 4 -6.30 18.97 -0.91
CA SER A 4 -7.12 18.06 -0.14
C SER A 4 -6.40 16.71 -0.12
N GLY A 5 -6.38 16.01 1.02
CA GLY A 5 -5.73 14.70 1.13
C GLY A 5 -6.28 13.65 0.17
N ALA A 6 -7.40 13.92 -0.53
CA ALA A 6 -7.92 13.10 -1.61
C ALA A 6 -7.25 13.38 -2.97
N ASP A 7 -6.81 14.62 -3.25
CA ASP A 7 -6.22 14.96 -4.56
C ASP A 7 -4.90 14.22 -4.81
N VAL A 8 -4.16 13.91 -3.75
CA VAL A 8 -2.87 13.19 -3.85
C VAL A 8 -3.03 11.74 -4.31
N LEU A 9 -4.22 11.15 -4.19
CA LEU A 9 -4.48 9.77 -4.61
C LEU A 9 -4.76 9.64 -6.11
N ASN A 10 -4.84 10.76 -6.83
CA ASN A 10 -4.84 10.76 -8.30
C ASN A 10 -3.47 10.41 -8.90
N ASP A 11 -2.42 10.40 -8.08
CA ASP A 11 -1.12 9.83 -8.42
C ASP A 11 -0.98 8.45 -7.75
N GLN A 12 -0.30 7.52 -8.41
CA GLN A 12 0.05 6.23 -7.82
C GLN A 12 1.13 6.38 -6.75
N GLU A 13 1.99 7.40 -6.85
CA GLU A 13 3.04 7.72 -5.88
C GLU A 13 2.58 8.87 -4.98
N VAL A 14 2.48 8.59 -3.67
CA VAL A 14 2.02 9.55 -2.68
C VAL A 14 3.16 9.90 -1.76
N GLN A 15 3.70 11.11 -1.92
CA GLN A 15 4.69 11.65 -1.00
C GLN A 15 4.02 12.18 0.27
N LEU A 16 4.09 11.41 1.36
CA LEU A 16 3.53 11.77 2.65
C LEU A 16 4.37 12.86 3.32
N THR A 17 3.70 13.96 3.68
CA THR A 17 4.30 15.04 4.49
C THR A 17 3.58 15.17 5.83
N PRO A 18 4.25 15.68 6.89
CA PRO A 18 3.61 15.86 8.19
C PRO A 18 2.40 16.81 8.22
N ALA A 19 2.18 17.58 7.15
CA ALA A 19 1.05 18.50 7.04
C ALA A 19 -0.23 17.85 6.50
N MET A 20 -0.14 16.63 5.93
CA MET A 20 -1.28 15.93 5.35
C MET A 20 -2.17 15.30 6.44
N ASP A 21 -3.48 15.30 6.21
CA ASP A 21 -4.43 14.55 7.04
C ASP A 21 -4.47 13.10 6.57
N ILE A 22 -3.81 12.21 7.33
CA ILE A 22 -3.77 10.78 7.01
C ILE A 22 -5.16 10.12 7.02
N GLU A 23 -6.11 10.65 7.80
CA GLU A 23 -7.47 10.12 7.81
C GLU A 23 -8.23 10.54 6.55
N GLU A 24 -7.90 11.70 5.97
CA GLU A 24 -8.44 12.12 4.68
C GLU A 24 -7.93 11.23 3.55
N ILE A 25 -6.65 10.90 3.56
CA ILE A 25 -6.05 9.94 2.61
C ILE A 25 -6.73 8.56 2.77
N ILE A 26 -6.89 8.06 3.99
CA ILE A 26 -7.56 6.76 4.23
C ILE A 26 -9.00 6.76 3.73
N ARG A 27 -9.75 7.87 3.91
CA ARG A 27 -11.09 8.01 3.34
C ARG A 27 -11.05 7.99 1.81
N GLY A 28 -10.13 8.73 1.19
CA GLY A 28 -9.97 8.77 -0.26
C GLY A 28 -9.64 7.40 -0.87
N LEU A 29 -8.82 6.58 -0.18
CA LEU A 29 -8.54 5.20 -0.61
C LEU A 29 -9.82 4.37 -0.70
N ALA A 30 -10.73 4.52 0.27
CA ALA A 30 -12.01 3.82 0.28
C ALA A 30 -12.96 4.34 -0.81
N ASP A 31 -12.95 5.65 -1.08
CA ASP A 31 -13.74 6.25 -2.16
C ASP A 31 -13.28 5.72 -3.53
N HIS A 32 -11.97 5.68 -3.77
CA HIS A 32 -11.40 5.09 -5.00
C HIS A 32 -11.73 3.60 -5.13
N ASP A 33 -11.71 2.82 -4.04
CA ASP A 33 -12.10 1.40 -4.07
C ASP A 33 -13.56 1.22 -4.54
N GLN A 34 -14.46 2.09 -4.09
CA GLN A 34 -15.88 2.05 -4.48
C GLN A 34 -16.11 2.38 -5.96
N GLU A 35 -15.23 3.19 -6.55
CA GLU A 35 -15.30 3.60 -7.96
C GLU A 35 -14.63 2.61 -8.93
N ARG A 36 -13.99 1.54 -8.41
CA ARG A 36 -13.28 0.59 -9.27
C ARG A 36 -14.21 -0.15 -10.22
N GLN A 37 -13.73 -0.30 -11.46
CA GLN A 37 -14.44 -1.03 -12.51
C GLN A 37 -14.28 -2.56 -12.45
N ARG A 38 -13.23 -3.07 -11.77
CA ARG A 38 -12.83 -4.48 -11.76
C ARG A 38 -12.86 -5.06 -10.33
N PRO A 39 -14.03 -5.44 -9.79
CA PRO A 39 -14.15 -5.82 -8.38
C PRO A 39 -13.22 -6.97 -7.95
N GLU A 40 -12.80 -7.82 -8.88
CA GLU A 40 -11.88 -8.93 -8.68
C GLU A 40 -10.41 -8.52 -8.42
N ALA A 41 -9.99 -7.36 -8.93
CA ALA A 41 -8.65 -6.81 -8.70
C ALA A 41 -8.67 -5.78 -7.57
N GLY A 42 -7.51 -5.37 -7.05
CA GLY A 42 -7.42 -4.23 -6.12
C GLY A 42 -6.86 -2.97 -6.77
N LEU A 43 -6.95 -1.82 -6.09
CA LEU A 43 -6.16 -0.63 -6.42
C LEU A 43 -4.94 -0.54 -5.51
N ALA A 44 -3.81 -0.04 -6.01
CA ALA A 44 -2.57 0.10 -5.26
C ALA A 44 -1.90 1.46 -5.44
N TRP A 45 -1.25 1.89 -4.36
CA TRP A 45 -0.45 3.12 -4.27
C TRP A 45 0.89 2.82 -3.60
N PHE A 46 1.86 3.69 -3.89
CA PHE A 46 3.19 3.70 -3.29
C PHE A 46 3.29 4.90 -2.36
N PHE A 47 3.43 4.65 -1.06
CA PHE A 47 3.60 5.71 -0.07
C PHE A 47 5.07 5.84 0.29
N LEU A 48 5.59 7.06 0.21
CA LEU A 48 6.99 7.40 0.52
C LEU A 48 7.05 8.74 1.26
N HIS A 49 8.15 9.00 1.97
CA HIS A 49 8.41 10.31 2.57
C HIS A 49 9.42 11.15 1.78
N GLU A 50 10.26 10.50 0.98
CA GLU A 50 11.34 11.13 0.22
C GLU A 50 11.33 10.65 -1.24
N PRO A 51 11.54 11.52 -2.23
CA PRO A 51 11.29 11.24 -3.65
C PRO A 51 12.47 10.55 -4.36
N HIS A 52 13.30 9.77 -3.65
CA HIS A 52 14.48 9.12 -4.23
C HIS A 52 14.26 7.61 -4.43
N GLU A 53 14.95 7.01 -5.39
CA GLU A 53 14.71 5.63 -5.85
C GLU A 53 14.92 4.57 -4.74
N ASP A 54 15.82 4.83 -3.80
CA ASP A 54 16.11 3.96 -2.66
C ASP A 54 15.24 4.24 -1.42
N ALA A 55 14.27 5.16 -1.53
CA ALA A 55 13.48 5.59 -0.38
C ALA A 55 12.61 4.44 0.14
N PRO A 56 12.54 4.27 1.47
CA PRO A 56 11.63 3.32 2.07
C PRO A 56 10.19 3.58 1.61
N THR A 57 9.58 2.58 1.00
CA THR A 57 8.29 2.66 0.35
C THR A 57 7.34 1.63 0.95
N LEU A 58 6.17 2.10 1.37
CA LEU A 58 5.05 1.26 1.77
C LEU A 58 4.09 1.15 0.58
N THR A 59 4.08 0.00 -0.09
CA THR A 59 3.07 -0.29 -1.11
C THR A 59 1.82 -0.79 -0.40
N LEU A 60 0.70 -0.13 -0.69
CA LEU A 60 -0.59 -0.43 -0.09
C LEU A 60 -1.60 -0.62 -1.20
N GLY A 61 -2.46 -1.62 -1.05
CA GLY A 61 -3.62 -1.76 -1.91
C GLY A 61 -4.93 -1.97 -1.15
N VAL A 62 -6.03 -1.71 -1.83
CA VAL A 62 -7.40 -1.82 -1.33
C VAL A 62 -8.26 -2.65 -2.29
N ARG A 63 -9.09 -3.53 -1.72
CA ARG A 63 -10.06 -4.36 -2.42
C ARG A 63 -11.19 -4.74 -1.46
N GLY A 64 -12.19 -3.87 -1.33
CA GLY A 64 -13.29 -4.04 -0.38
C GLY A 64 -12.79 -4.10 1.06
N THR A 65 -13.08 -5.19 1.77
CA THR A 65 -12.66 -5.38 3.17
C THR A 65 -11.24 -5.94 3.32
N ILE A 66 -10.55 -6.18 2.21
CA ILE A 66 -9.19 -6.69 2.15
C ILE A 66 -8.29 -5.57 1.63
N GLY A 67 -7.09 -5.46 2.17
CA GLY A 67 -6.03 -4.67 1.56
C GLY A 67 -4.78 -5.50 1.37
N SER A 68 -3.85 -4.99 0.57
CA SER A 68 -2.50 -5.56 0.43
C SER A 68 -1.48 -4.62 1.03
N LEU A 69 -0.38 -5.19 1.53
CA LEU A 69 0.72 -4.44 2.11
C LEU A 69 2.05 -5.07 1.73
N MET A 70 2.99 -4.24 1.28
CA MET A 70 4.37 -4.61 1.06
C MET A 70 5.29 -3.49 1.50
N TRP A 71 6.46 -3.86 1.99
CA TRP A 71 7.50 -2.92 2.35
C TRP A 71 8.71 -3.10 1.44
N PHE A 72 9.23 -2.00 0.94
CA PHE A 72 10.45 -1.96 0.15
C PHE A 72 11.42 -0.95 0.74
N ASP A 73 12.68 -1.32 0.84
CA ASP A 73 13.81 -0.42 1.06
C ASP A 73 14.99 -0.89 0.20
N ALA A 74 16.12 -0.18 0.27
CA ALA A 74 17.34 -0.48 -0.49
C ALA A 74 17.86 -1.93 -0.34
N THR A 75 17.44 -2.66 0.69
CA THR A 75 17.97 -3.98 1.04
C THR A 75 16.93 -5.10 1.04
N SER A 76 15.64 -4.75 1.17
CA SER A 76 14.61 -5.69 1.56
C SER A 76 13.31 -5.45 0.82
N ALA A 77 12.69 -6.54 0.38
CA ALA A 77 11.29 -6.60 -0.02
C ALA A 77 10.56 -7.54 0.95
N LEU A 78 9.58 -7.01 1.67
CA LEU A 78 8.91 -7.70 2.76
C LEU A 78 7.39 -7.71 2.56
N VAL A 79 6.76 -8.74 3.12
CA VAL A 79 5.31 -8.89 3.20
C VAL A 79 4.92 -9.21 4.65
N PRO A 80 3.66 -9.01 5.04
CA PRO A 80 3.15 -9.50 6.32
C PRO A 80 3.44 -10.98 6.53
N ALA A 81 3.89 -11.35 7.74
CA ALA A 81 4.13 -12.74 8.11
C ALA A 81 2.82 -13.54 8.25
N ASP A 82 1.72 -12.86 8.57
CA ASP A 82 0.40 -13.44 8.76
C ASP A 82 -0.58 -13.07 7.63
N GLY A 83 -0.06 -12.68 6.47
CA GLY A 83 -0.90 -12.38 5.31
C GLY A 83 -1.69 -13.59 4.80
N THR A 84 -2.90 -13.34 4.34
CA THR A 84 -3.94 -14.36 4.14
C THR A 84 -3.96 -14.96 2.75
N ASN A 85 -3.48 -14.25 1.71
CA ASN A 85 -3.47 -14.78 0.36
C ASN A 85 -2.33 -15.79 0.18
N THR A 86 -2.64 -16.98 -0.34
CA THR A 86 -1.66 -18.03 -0.62
C THR A 86 -1.11 -17.96 -2.05
N GLU A 87 -1.78 -17.21 -2.92
CA GLU A 87 -1.45 -17.07 -4.33
C GLU A 87 -1.17 -15.61 -4.66
N TYR A 88 -0.60 -15.39 -5.85
CA TYR A 88 -0.44 -14.06 -6.40
C TYR A 88 -1.81 -13.46 -6.73
N VAL A 89 -1.99 -12.17 -6.43
CA VAL A 89 -3.27 -11.48 -6.65
C VAL A 89 -3.04 -10.16 -7.39
N ASP A 90 -3.94 -9.86 -8.32
CA ASP A 90 -3.82 -8.70 -9.20
C ASP A 90 -4.32 -7.44 -8.51
N TYR A 91 -3.45 -6.44 -8.45
CA TYR A 91 -3.76 -5.07 -8.11
C TYR A 91 -3.37 -4.19 -9.30
N PHE A 92 -3.96 -3.00 -9.38
CA PHE A 92 -3.64 -2.02 -10.41
C PHE A 92 -3.37 -0.67 -9.75
N THR A 93 -2.42 0.07 -10.26
CA THR A 93 -2.23 1.47 -9.90
C THR A 93 -3.36 2.32 -10.49
N ILE A 94 -3.49 3.57 -10.01
CA ILE A 94 -4.56 4.47 -10.45
C ILE A 94 -4.50 4.78 -11.96
N ASP A 95 -3.32 4.71 -12.57
CA ASP A 95 -3.08 4.88 -14.01
C ASP A 95 -3.26 3.57 -14.83
N GLY A 96 -3.57 2.46 -14.15
CA GLY A 96 -3.91 1.18 -14.78
C GLY A 96 -2.74 0.21 -14.97
N HIS A 97 -1.54 0.48 -14.43
CA HIS A 97 -0.45 -0.50 -14.45
C HIS A 97 -0.74 -1.67 -13.50
N MET A 98 -0.50 -2.89 -13.99
CA MET A 98 -0.70 -4.10 -13.19
C MET A 98 0.42 -4.30 -12.19
N MET A 99 0.05 -4.47 -10.93
CA MET A 99 0.90 -4.77 -9.79
C MET A 99 0.48 -6.11 -9.19
N VAL A 100 1.29 -7.14 -9.44
CA VAL A 100 1.01 -8.49 -8.91
C VAL A 100 1.53 -8.58 -7.47
N MET A 101 0.60 -8.62 -6.53
CA MET A 101 0.92 -8.76 -5.11
C MET A 101 1.29 -10.21 -4.80
N SER A 102 2.30 -10.38 -3.96
CA SER A 102 2.87 -11.69 -3.64
C SER A 102 2.01 -12.45 -2.63
N PRO A 103 2.17 -13.78 -2.49
CA PRO A 103 1.62 -14.51 -1.36
C PRO A 103 1.98 -13.83 -0.03
N HIS A 104 1.03 -13.82 0.89
CA HIS A 104 1.06 -13.16 2.19
C HIS A 104 1.08 -11.62 2.18
N ALA A 105 0.74 -10.98 1.05
CA ALA A 105 0.57 -9.53 1.00
C ALA A 105 -0.77 -9.06 1.58
N GLU A 106 -1.82 -9.88 1.56
CA GLU A 106 -3.17 -9.46 1.92
C GLU A 106 -3.46 -9.58 3.41
N LEU A 107 -4.14 -8.55 3.95
CA LEU A 107 -4.57 -8.43 5.33
C LEU A 107 -5.98 -7.84 5.38
N PRO A 108 -6.69 -7.95 6.53
CA PRO A 108 -7.88 -7.14 6.76
C PRO A 108 -7.58 -5.65 6.59
N ILE A 109 -8.44 -4.93 5.87
CA ILE A 109 -8.20 -3.52 5.50
C ILE A 109 -7.91 -2.62 6.71
N ALA A 110 -8.51 -2.93 7.87
CA ALA A 110 -8.25 -2.20 9.11
C ALA A 110 -6.76 -2.23 9.53
N ARG A 111 -6.07 -3.36 9.35
CA ARG A 111 -4.64 -3.50 9.66
C ARG A 111 -3.77 -2.75 8.67
N VAL A 112 -4.18 -2.73 7.40
CA VAL A 112 -3.53 -1.97 6.34
C VAL A 112 -3.60 -0.47 6.63
N HIS A 113 -4.77 0.03 7.05
CA HIS A 113 -4.93 1.42 7.47
C HIS A 113 -4.13 1.75 8.74
N GLU A 114 -4.06 0.85 9.72
CA GLU A 114 -3.22 1.03 10.91
C GLU A 114 -1.73 1.15 10.54
N ALA A 115 -1.25 0.30 9.64
CA ALA A 115 0.12 0.36 9.13
C ALA A 115 0.41 1.67 8.41
N LEU A 116 -0.52 2.16 7.57
CA LEU A 116 -0.40 3.45 6.90
C LEU A 116 -0.34 4.62 7.89
N ARG A 117 -1.17 4.62 8.94
CA ARG A 117 -1.10 5.63 10.02
C ARG A 117 0.23 5.61 10.74
N GLU A 118 0.73 4.42 11.07
CA GLU A 118 2.02 4.28 11.74
C GLU A 118 3.14 4.79 10.84
N PHE A 119 3.17 4.37 9.58
CA PHE A 119 4.16 4.80 8.60
C PHE A 119 4.16 6.33 8.45
N ALA A 120 2.99 6.94 8.24
CA ALA A 120 2.86 8.39 8.11
C ALA A 120 3.42 9.14 9.34
N ARG A 121 3.31 8.55 10.54
CA ARG A 121 3.77 9.13 11.80
C ARG A 121 5.27 8.90 12.06
N THR A 122 5.79 7.71 11.76
CA THR A 122 7.15 7.30 12.14
C THR A 122 8.16 7.43 11.01
N GLN A 123 7.69 7.49 9.77
CA GLN A 123 8.50 7.41 8.55
C GLN A 123 9.36 6.14 8.47
N GLN A 124 8.97 5.10 9.22
CA GLN A 124 9.69 3.85 9.35
C GLN A 124 8.75 2.69 9.07
N ARG A 125 9.33 1.52 8.79
CA ARG A 125 8.58 0.28 8.61
C ARG A 125 7.59 0.07 9.77
N PRO A 126 6.28 -0.05 9.50
CA PRO A 126 5.27 -0.23 10.54
C PRO A 126 5.58 -1.39 11.47
N THR A 127 5.52 -1.17 12.78
CA THR A 127 5.75 -2.18 13.81
C THR A 127 4.47 -2.89 14.23
N CYS A 128 3.29 -2.36 13.89
CA CYS A 128 2.00 -3.04 14.05
C CYS A 128 1.82 -4.27 13.12
N ILE A 129 2.77 -4.50 12.21
CA ILE A 129 2.83 -5.63 11.29
C ILE A 129 4.10 -6.43 11.59
N ASP A 130 3.96 -7.74 11.77
CA ASP A 130 5.10 -8.66 11.74
C ASP A 130 5.47 -8.92 10.28
N TRP A 131 6.73 -8.70 9.93
CA TRP A 131 7.21 -8.79 8.55
C TRP A 131 8.03 -10.04 8.30
N THR A 132 7.91 -10.59 7.09
CA THR A 132 8.77 -11.66 6.58
C THR A 132 9.27 -11.32 5.19
N SER A 133 10.34 -11.98 4.74
CA SER A 133 10.87 -11.79 3.39
C SER A 133 9.83 -12.19 2.35
N LYS A 134 9.64 -11.33 1.34
CA LYS A 134 8.79 -11.62 0.18
C LYS A 134 9.23 -12.98 -0.43
N PRO A 135 8.29 -13.90 -0.69
CA PRO A 135 8.61 -15.15 -1.36
C PRO A 135 9.24 -14.90 -2.73
N LYS A 136 10.33 -15.61 -3.04
CA LYS A 136 10.90 -15.57 -4.39
C LYS A 136 9.89 -16.20 -5.37
N PRO A 137 9.68 -15.60 -6.56
CA PRO A 137 8.90 -16.27 -7.59
C PRO A 137 9.54 -17.63 -7.91
N ARG A 138 8.71 -18.68 -8.04
CA ARG A 138 9.19 -20.02 -8.39
C ARG A 138 9.73 -19.98 -9.83
N GLY A 139 11.05 -20.07 -10.00
CA GLY A 139 11.70 -20.22 -11.30
C GLY A 139 12.74 -19.18 -11.71
N ALA A 140 13.37 -18.47 -10.76
CA ALA A 140 14.58 -17.70 -11.03
C ALA A 140 15.82 -18.61 -11.04
#